data_AF-A0A838YLM7-F1
#
_entry.id   AF-A0A838YLM7-F1
#
_cell.length_a   1.000
_cell.length_b   1.000
_cell.length_c   1.000
_cell.angle_alpha   90.00
_cell.angle_beta   90.00
_cell.angle_gamma   90.00
#
_symmetry.space_group_name_H-M   'P 1'
#
loop_
_entity.id
_entity.type
_entity.pdbx_description
1 polymer ?
#
loop_
_entity_poly.entity_id
_entity_poly.type
_entity_poly.pdbx_seq_one_letter_code
_entity_poly.pdbx_strand_id
1 'polypeptide(L)'
;IRIQSHNKIISPEFHNYLNHSNARVRHEAVIAIRQLKDIKFVKHLRALAEKEKDRVVYYSVWGTLMDLCSDEELKNMVNEEIPGLKLAALLAILEKDNLPKELIERLCLNLVFTEGQDPEIVKIAMRRGKGKVEFEKRGRPLTVEGTINNEINSTVINPFSDIKASTKNSYSVDTLKVGKNIYSDRNYLFKEVPPILQNDIFIKTACNDAENSNNFQLTFNLRHPSTLYLIDDSRGEKLPDWAINQWKETDLIIVSSEGIKMNIYEKKFPAGKVKLGPNRQGVSARKGNYLIAAKPKLLNKKIEKTTIVSAIKYLPAAEAKKGEDLFMSKYGANCASCHQVSGKGNNHAPDLSDIGNRSDPRILAEAILNPSQSITEGFAAQMFEMKNGRIHTGILLQETGKEVKLAVTGGAIISISRENIINRKGLPISAMPAIFSEMLNPQELAHIIAYLLEQRKK
;
A
#
# COMPACT_ATOMS: atom_id res chain seq x y z
N ILE A 1 -30.81 -0.40 32.19
CA ILE A 1 -29.65 0.15 31.44
C ILE A 1 -29.76 -0.12 29.95
N ARG A 2 -29.59 -1.37 29.46
CA ARG A 2 -29.62 -1.68 28.01
C ARG A 2 -30.92 -1.30 27.28
N ILE A 3 -32.09 -1.48 27.90
CA ILE A 3 -33.38 -1.06 27.32
C ILE A 3 -33.46 0.46 27.19
N GLN A 4 -33.00 1.19 28.20
CA GLN A 4 -32.97 2.66 28.21
C GLN A 4 -31.99 3.21 27.16
N SER A 5 -30.81 2.58 27.01
CA SER A 5 -29.84 2.99 25.98
C SER A 5 -30.31 2.66 24.57
N HIS A 6 -30.94 1.50 24.36
CA HIS A 6 -31.52 1.10 23.08
C HIS A 6 -32.61 2.09 22.63
N ASN A 7 -33.48 2.50 23.56
CA ASN A 7 -34.57 3.43 23.28
C ASN A 7 -34.15 4.91 23.33
N LYS A 8 -32.88 5.22 23.62
CA LYS A 8 -32.35 6.58 23.83
C LYS A 8 -33.09 7.41 24.89
N ILE A 9 -33.68 6.75 25.88
CA ILE A 9 -34.42 7.39 26.98
C ILE A 9 -33.68 7.07 28.28
N ILE A 10 -32.90 8.03 28.78
CA ILE A 10 -32.19 7.92 30.05
C ILE A 10 -33.01 8.61 31.16
N SER A 11 -33.19 7.96 32.32
CA SER A 11 -33.83 8.58 33.49
C SER A 11 -32.94 9.64 34.17
N PRO A 12 -33.51 10.64 34.87
CA PRO A 12 -32.74 11.63 35.62
C PRO A 12 -31.78 11.00 36.66
N GLU A 13 -32.18 9.90 37.29
CA GLU A 13 -31.34 9.20 38.28
C GLU A 13 -30.30 8.24 37.67
N PHE A 14 -30.12 8.21 36.35
CA PHE A 14 -29.23 7.23 35.69
C PHE A 14 -27.78 7.29 36.17
N HIS A 15 -27.32 8.46 36.61
CA HIS A 15 -26.00 8.64 37.21
C HIS A 15 -25.78 7.77 38.46
N ASN A 16 -26.84 7.34 39.15
CA ASN A 16 -26.74 6.43 40.29
C ASN A 16 -26.13 5.07 39.91
N TYR A 17 -26.32 4.61 38.68
CA TYR A 17 -25.71 3.36 38.22
C TYR A 17 -24.17 3.45 38.15
N LEU A 18 -23.61 4.65 38.00
CA LEU A 18 -22.15 4.88 38.03
C LEU A 18 -21.58 4.73 39.45
N ASN A 19 -22.41 4.80 40.49
CA ASN A 19 -22.00 4.64 41.89
C ASN A 19 -22.38 3.28 42.48
N HIS A 20 -22.91 2.37 41.66
CA HIS A 20 -23.40 1.07 42.12
C HIS A 20 -22.25 0.19 42.65
N SER A 21 -22.49 -0.60 43.70
CA SER A 21 -21.47 -1.48 44.32
C SER A 21 -20.91 -2.53 43.33
N ASN A 22 -21.78 -3.10 42.49
CA ASN A 22 -21.41 -4.06 41.44
C ASN A 22 -20.74 -3.38 40.23
N ALA A 23 -19.50 -3.77 39.94
CA ALA A 23 -18.70 -3.27 38.81
C ALA A 23 -19.35 -3.50 37.43
N ARG A 24 -20.07 -4.60 37.22
CA ARG A 24 -20.77 -4.86 35.95
C ARG A 24 -21.86 -3.83 35.66
N VAL A 25 -22.55 -3.37 36.71
CA VAL A 25 -23.59 -2.34 36.59
C VAL A 25 -22.96 -1.00 36.20
N ARG A 26 -21.84 -0.63 36.84
CA ARG A 26 -21.10 0.59 36.49
C ARG A 26 -20.56 0.53 35.05
N HIS A 27 -19.97 -0.60 34.66
CA HIS A 27 -19.48 -0.83 33.29
C HIS A 27 -20.60 -0.62 32.26
N GLU A 28 -21.74 -1.28 32.43
CA GLU A 28 -22.88 -1.16 31.52
C GLU A 28 -23.42 0.28 31.47
N ALA A 29 -23.43 1.00 32.58
CA ALA A 29 -23.84 2.40 32.62
C ALA A 29 -22.89 3.29 31.81
N VAL A 30 -21.57 3.09 31.94
CA VAL A 30 -20.55 3.81 31.18
C VAL A 30 -20.68 3.52 29.68
N ILE A 31 -20.84 2.26 29.29
CA ILE A 31 -21.04 1.86 27.89
C ILE A 31 -22.32 2.49 27.31
N ALA A 32 -23.42 2.49 28.07
CA ALA A 32 -24.66 3.13 27.65
C ALA A 32 -24.49 4.64 27.42
N ILE A 33 -23.79 5.35 28.31
CA ILE A 33 -23.48 6.78 28.15
C ILE A 33 -22.64 7.01 26.89
N ARG A 34 -21.60 6.20 26.68
CA ARG A 34 -20.72 6.27 25.52
C ARG A 34 -21.46 6.08 24.20
N GLN A 35 -22.37 5.10 24.14
CA GLN A 35 -23.20 4.83 22.96
C GLN A 35 -24.15 5.98 22.64
N LEU A 36 -24.69 6.63 23.67
CA LEU A 36 -25.61 7.75 23.52
C LEU A 36 -24.90 9.08 23.24
N LYS A 37 -23.59 9.14 23.44
CA LYS A 37 -22.75 10.34 23.28
C LYS A 37 -23.24 11.53 24.10
N ASP A 38 -23.79 11.25 25.29
CA ASP A 38 -24.43 12.28 26.12
C ASP A 38 -23.42 12.97 27.04
N ILE A 39 -22.99 14.16 26.64
CA ILE A 39 -21.95 14.95 27.32
C ILE A 39 -22.36 15.37 28.74
N LYS A 40 -23.65 15.37 29.09
CA LYS A 40 -24.10 15.78 30.44
C LYS A 40 -23.56 14.88 31.55
N PHE A 41 -23.13 13.67 31.21
CA PHE A 41 -22.55 12.72 32.16
C PHE A 41 -21.03 12.86 32.33
N VAL A 42 -20.35 13.74 31.58
CA VAL A 42 -18.89 13.92 31.69
C VAL A 42 -18.47 14.21 33.14
N LYS A 43 -19.18 15.10 33.85
CA LYS A 43 -18.91 15.39 35.27
C LYS A 43 -18.96 14.13 36.16
N HIS A 44 -19.92 13.24 35.91
CA HIS A 44 -20.08 11.99 36.65
C HIS A 44 -19.01 10.96 36.28
N LEU A 45 -18.61 10.91 35.01
CA LEU A 45 -17.50 10.06 34.54
C LEU A 45 -16.16 10.50 35.14
N ARG A 46 -15.92 11.81 35.28
CA ARG A 46 -14.75 12.37 35.98
C ARG A 46 -14.70 11.89 37.43
N ALA A 47 -15.81 12.02 38.14
CA ALA A 47 -15.93 11.57 39.53
C ALA A 47 -15.80 10.04 39.68
N LEU A 48 -16.20 9.27 38.65
CA LEU A 48 -15.99 7.82 38.63
C LEU A 48 -14.51 7.48 38.40
N ALA A 49 -13.84 8.15 37.47
CA ALA A 49 -12.41 7.93 37.17
C ALA A 49 -11.51 8.17 38.40
N GLU A 50 -11.90 9.07 39.30
CA GLU A 50 -11.17 9.35 40.54
C GLU A 50 -11.11 8.14 41.49
N LYS A 51 -12.20 7.38 41.60
CA LYS A 51 -12.38 6.36 42.65
C LYS A 51 -12.48 4.92 42.14
N GLU A 52 -12.60 4.72 40.83
CA GLU A 52 -12.82 3.40 40.25
C GLU A 52 -11.57 2.53 40.36
N LYS A 53 -11.73 1.33 40.92
CA LYS A 53 -10.65 0.35 41.13
C LYS A 53 -10.75 -0.83 40.17
N ASP A 54 -11.92 -1.08 39.60
CA ASP A 54 -12.10 -2.15 38.61
C ASP A 54 -11.51 -1.73 37.27
N ARG A 55 -10.52 -2.50 36.79
CA ARG A 55 -9.80 -2.21 35.54
C ARG A 55 -10.70 -2.14 34.31
N VAL A 56 -11.77 -2.92 34.23
CA VAL A 56 -12.65 -3.00 33.06
C VAL A 56 -13.59 -1.80 33.04
N VAL A 57 -14.11 -1.44 34.21
CA VAL A 57 -14.91 -0.23 34.37
C VAL A 57 -14.04 0.99 34.06
N TYR A 58 -12.85 1.08 34.67
CA TYR A 58 -11.91 2.17 34.45
C TYR A 58 -11.52 2.32 32.98
N TYR A 59 -11.25 1.19 32.30
CA TYR A 59 -11.00 1.17 30.85
C TYR A 59 -12.15 1.81 30.05
N SER A 60 -13.37 1.48 30.43
CA SER A 60 -14.57 2.01 29.78
C SER A 60 -14.75 3.50 30.06
N VAL A 61 -14.40 3.95 31.27
CA VAL A 61 -14.52 5.36 31.70
C VAL A 61 -13.59 6.25 30.90
N TRP A 62 -12.29 5.94 30.84
CA TRP A 62 -11.36 6.79 30.09
C TRP A 62 -11.64 6.75 28.59
N GLY A 63 -12.04 5.60 28.04
CA GLY A 63 -12.46 5.48 26.65
C GLY A 63 -13.72 6.30 26.34
N THR A 64 -14.63 6.44 27.32
CA THR A 64 -15.81 7.31 27.17
C THR A 64 -15.43 8.78 27.27
N LEU A 65 -14.57 9.16 28.22
CA LEU A 65 -14.03 10.54 28.31
C LEU A 65 -13.28 10.93 27.02
N MET A 66 -12.54 10.00 26.43
CA MET A 66 -11.89 10.21 25.13
C MET A 66 -12.90 10.59 24.04
N ASP A 67 -14.03 9.88 23.97
CA ASP A 67 -15.04 10.12 22.92
C ASP A 67 -15.89 11.37 23.18
N LEU A 68 -16.11 11.76 24.44
CA LEU A 68 -17.02 12.85 24.80
C LEU A 68 -16.32 14.20 25.04
N CYS A 69 -15.06 14.20 25.48
CA CYS A 69 -14.33 15.42 25.80
C CYS A 69 -13.51 15.92 24.59
N SER A 70 -13.38 17.23 24.49
CA SER A 70 -12.45 17.89 23.57
C SER A 70 -10.99 17.64 23.97
N ASP A 71 -10.08 17.87 23.03
CA ASP A 71 -8.66 17.69 23.30
C ASP A 71 -8.12 18.72 24.31
N GLU A 72 -8.70 19.92 24.37
CA GLU A 72 -8.37 20.93 25.39
C GLU A 72 -8.85 20.51 26.78
N GLU A 73 -10.07 19.99 26.88
CA GLU A 73 -10.62 19.48 28.15
C GLU A 73 -9.75 18.35 28.70
N LEU A 74 -9.37 17.38 27.86
CA LEU A 74 -8.49 16.30 28.28
C LEU A 74 -7.10 16.82 28.68
N LYS A 75 -6.55 17.80 27.96
CA LYS A 75 -5.23 18.40 28.30
C LYS A 75 -5.26 19.11 29.65
N ASN A 76 -6.36 19.79 29.96
CA ASN A 76 -6.57 20.40 31.27
C ASN A 76 -6.67 19.33 32.36
N MET A 77 -7.37 18.22 32.10
CA MET A 77 -7.53 17.11 33.05
C MET A 77 -6.20 16.39 33.38
N VAL A 78 -5.24 16.38 32.46
CA VAL A 78 -3.88 15.85 32.74
C VAL A 78 -3.14 16.71 33.79
N ASN A 79 -3.60 17.92 34.07
CA ASN A 79 -2.96 18.82 35.05
C ASN A 79 -3.61 18.77 36.43
N GLU A 80 -4.72 18.05 36.58
CA GLU A 80 -5.43 17.90 37.85
C GLU A 80 -4.60 17.12 38.87
N GLU A 81 -4.77 17.41 40.15
CA GLU A 81 -4.04 16.70 41.22
C GLU A 81 -4.52 15.26 41.41
N ILE A 82 -5.75 14.96 41.00
CA ILE A 82 -6.41 13.66 41.18
C ILE A 82 -5.77 12.59 40.28
N PRO A 83 -5.07 11.57 40.84
CA PRO A 83 -4.31 10.60 40.05
C PRO A 83 -5.14 9.79 39.05
N GLY A 84 -6.29 9.26 39.49
CA GLY A 84 -7.19 8.47 38.64
C GLY A 84 -7.78 9.27 37.47
N LEU A 85 -8.03 10.56 37.65
CA LEU A 85 -8.52 11.43 36.58
C LEU A 85 -7.41 11.79 35.60
N LYS A 86 -6.23 12.13 36.13
CA LYS A 86 -5.03 12.44 35.35
C LYS A 86 -4.64 11.27 34.46
N LEU A 87 -4.64 10.05 35.00
CA LEU A 87 -4.35 8.84 34.24
C LEU A 87 -5.38 8.59 33.13
N ALA A 88 -6.68 8.76 33.41
CA ALA A 88 -7.73 8.59 32.41
C ALA A 88 -7.58 9.58 31.25
N ALA A 89 -7.30 10.86 31.57
CA ALA A 89 -7.07 11.89 30.56
C ALA A 89 -5.80 11.66 29.75
N LEU A 90 -4.71 11.22 30.42
CA LEU A 90 -3.45 10.88 29.76
C LEU A 90 -3.67 9.74 28.76
N LEU A 91 -4.34 8.65 29.18
CA LEU A 91 -4.66 7.51 28.31
C LEU A 91 -5.52 7.94 27.11
N ALA A 92 -6.53 8.77 27.33
CA ALA A 92 -7.40 9.29 26.28
C ALA A 92 -6.62 10.13 25.23
N ILE A 93 -5.71 11.01 25.67
CA ILE A 93 -4.92 11.84 24.77
C ILE A 93 -3.85 11.03 24.03
N LEU A 94 -3.25 10.05 24.70
CA LEU A 94 -2.32 9.11 24.08
C LEU A 94 -2.98 8.33 22.95
N GLU A 95 -4.19 7.82 23.18
CA GLU A 95 -4.98 7.09 22.19
C GLU A 95 -5.34 8.00 20.99
N LYS A 96 -5.75 9.25 21.26
CA LYS A 96 -5.97 10.28 20.23
C LYS A 96 -4.70 10.77 19.53
N ASP A 97 -3.54 10.30 19.97
CA ASP A 97 -2.24 10.70 19.43
C ASP A 97 -2.04 12.23 19.41
N ASN A 98 -2.59 12.93 20.41
CA ASN A 98 -2.57 14.40 20.49
C ASN A 98 -1.88 14.93 21.78
N LEU A 99 -0.95 14.15 22.33
CA LEU A 99 -0.19 14.55 23.52
C LEU A 99 0.95 15.50 23.10
N PRO A 100 0.92 16.79 23.52
CA PRO A 100 1.96 17.75 23.18
C PRO A 100 3.33 17.37 23.77
N LYS A 101 4.41 17.75 23.08
CA LYS A 101 5.77 17.42 23.53
C LYS A 101 6.08 18.06 24.88
N GLU A 102 5.63 19.29 25.09
CA GLU A 102 5.79 20.06 26.33
C GLU A 102 5.08 19.36 27.50
N LEU A 103 3.93 18.72 27.23
CA LEU A 103 3.18 17.96 28.23
C LEU A 103 3.89 16.64 28.57
N ILE A 104 4.47 15.96 27.57
CA ILE A 104 5.31 14.77 27.79
C ILE A 104 6.54 15.13 28.62
N GLU A 105 7.25 16.19 28.23
CA GLU A 105 8.42 16.68 28.93
C GLU A 105 8.08 17.03 30.38
N ARG A 106 6.97 17.75 30.65
CA ARG A 106 6.53 18.04 32.02
C ARG A 106 6.20 16.78 32.84
N LEU A 107 5.46 15.84 32.26
CA LEU A 107 5.13 14.56 32.92
C LEU A 107 6.38 13.72 33.22
N CYS A 108 7.47 13.90 32.45
CA CYS A 108 8.77 13.30 32.66
C CYS A 108 9.69 14.10 33.62
N LEU A 109 9.65 15.44 33.59
CA LEU A 109 10.57 16.37 34.27
C LEU A 109 10.20 16.69 35.71
N ASN A 110 9.02 16.29 36.19
CA ASN A 110 8.69 16.31 37.63
C ASN A 110 9.58 15.38 38.50
N LEU A 111 10.71 14.90 37.95
CA LEU A 111 11.80 14.22 38.66
C LEU A 111 12.46 15.07 39.77
N VAL A 112 12.29 16.40 39.77
CA VAL A 112 12.91 17.27 40.80
C VAL A 112 12.03 17.46 42.05
N PHE A 113 10.72 17.19 41.96
CA PHE A 113 9.80 17.24 43.10
C PHE A 113 8.86 16.03 43.04
N THR A 114 9.37 14.85 43.40
CA THR A 114 8.62 13.59 43.46
C THR A 114 7.72 13.47 44.70
N GLU A 115 7.20 14.57 45.23
CA GLU A 115 6.10 14.52 46.19
C GLU A 115 4.78 14.59 45.41
N GLY A 116 4.19 13.42 45.12
CA GLY A 116 2.77 13.33 44.75
C GLY A 116 2.40 12.84 43.34
N GLN A 117 3.34 12.46 42.46
CA GLN A 117 2.98 11.93 41.13
C GLN A 117 2.96 10.39 41.08
N ASP A 118 1.88 9.84 40.52
CA ASP A 118 1.69 8.39 40.39
C ASP A 118 2.79 7.75 39.50
N PRO A 119 3.51 6.72 39.98
CA PRO A 119 4.58 6.04 39.24
C PRO A 119 4.17 5.48 37.87
N GLU A 120 2.93 5.03 37.67
CA GLU A 120 2.46 4.52 36.38
C GLU A 120 2.28 5.63 35.35
N ILE A 121 1.87 6.84 35.76
CA ILE A 121 1.78 8.02 34.89
C ILE A 121 3.16 8.39 34.35
N VAL A 122 4.16 8.42 35.23
CA VAL A 122 5.56 8.72 34.86
C VAL A 122 6.09 7.67 33.89
N LYS A 123 5.86 6.39 34.17
CA LYS A 123 6.28 5.28 33.31
C LYS A 123 5.65 5.35 31.92
N ILE A 124 4.36 5.67 31.83
CA ILE A 124 3.65 5.86 30.56
C ILE A 124 4.23 7.06 29.79
N ALA A 125 4.43 8.20 30.46
CA ALA A 125 5.00 9.40 29.84
C ALA A 125 6.42 9.16 29.33
N MET A 126 7.28 8.52 30.11
CA MET A 126 8.64 8.15 29.70
C MET A 126 8.65 7.21 28.49
N ARG A 127 7.75 6.21 28.45
CA ARG A 127 7.60 5.34 27.27
C ARG A 127 7.22 6.14 26.03
N ARG A 128 6.26 7.05 26.15
CA ARG A 128 5.84 7.91 25.04
C ARG A 128 6.94 8.89 24.62
N GLY A 129 7.72 9.41 25.56
CA GLY A 129 8.87 10.31 25.28
C GLY A 129 9.98 9.63 24.48
N LYS A 130 10.10 8.30 24.54
CA LYS A 130 11.00 7.51 23.70
C LYS A 130 10.50 7.31 22.26
N GLY A 131 9.31 7.82 21.93
CA GLY A 131 8.69 7.68 20.61
C GLY A 131 7.37 6.90 20.67
N LYS A 132 6.69 6.81 19.51
CA LYS A 132 5.51 5.95 19.37
C LYS A 132 5.95 4.51 19.25
N VAL A 133 5.13 3.58 19.72
CA VAL A 133 5.31 2.17 19.36
C VAL A 133 5.15 2.07 17.86
N GLU A 134 6.24 1.74 17.18
CA GLU A 134 6.17 1.35 15.77
C GLU A 134 5.56 -0.05 15.73
N PHE A 135 4.54 -0.22 14.88
CA PHE A 135 3.97 -1.55 14.67
C PHE A 135 5.08 -2.50 14.22
N GLU A 136 5.12 -3.67 14.83
CA GLU A 136 5.97 -4.76 14.35
C GLU A 136 5.55 -5.05 12.91
N LYS A 137 6.43 -4.72 11.96
CA LYS A 137 6.26 -5.10 10.57
C LYS A 137 6.09 -6.62 10.58
N ARG A 138 4.95 -7.12 10.11
CA ARG A 138 4.66 -8.55 10.03
C ARG A 138 5.49 -9.15 8.89
N GLY A 139 6.78 -9.35 9.16
CA GLY A 139 7.82 -9.66 8.17
C GLY A 139 9.11 -8.89 8.49
N ARG A 140 10.24 -9.27 7.90
CA ARG A 140 11.50 -8.56 8.20
C ARG A 140 11.38 -7.07 7.84
N PRO A 141 11.71 -6.14 8.74
CA PRO A 141 11.91 -4.73 8.38
C PRO A 141 12.94 -4.62 7.26
N LEU A 142 12.78 -3.64 6.37
CA LEU A 142 13.89 -3.18 5.53
C LEU A 142 15.00 -2.71 6.48
N THR A 143 16.01 -3.56 6.74
CA THR A 143 17.17 -3.18 7.55
C THR A 143 18.03 -2.24 6.72
N VAL A 144 18.07 -0.97 7.15
CA VAL A 144 18.90 0.09 6.57
C VAL A 144 20.34 -0.11 7.07
N GLU A 145 21.00 -1.16 6.62
CA GLU A 145 22.47 -1.23 6.60
C GLU A 145 22.87 -1.50 5.16
N GLY A 146 22.89 -0.42 4.38
CA GLY A 146 23.20 -0.43 2.97
C GLY A 146 22.84 0.95 2.42
N THR A 147 23.85 1.62 1.87
CA THR A 147 23.78 2.92 1.19
C THR A 147 22.45 3.09 0.46
N ILE A 148 21.77 4.23 0.66
CA ILE A 148 20.51 4.57 -0.02
C ILE A 148 20.79 4.64 -1.53
N ASN A 149 20.70 3.50 -2.21
CA ASN A 149 20.35 3.47 -3.62
C ASN A 149 18.84 3.69 -3.66
N ASN A 150 18.42 4.81 -4.23
CA ASN A 150 17.03 5.15 -4.53
C ASN A 150 16.34 4.18 -5.54
N GLU A 151 16.87 2.98 -5.73
CA GLU A 151 16.23 1.89 -6.45
C GLU A 151 15.31 1.16 -5.47
N ILE A 152 14.13 1.74 -5.30
CA ILE A 152 12.95 1.14 -4.67
C ILE A 152 12.88 -0.35 -5.02
N ASN A 153 12.59 -1.20 -4.02
CA ASN A 153 12.09 -2.58 -4.08
C ASN A 153 11.26 -2.88 -5.35
N SER A 154 11.91 -3.01 -6.49
CA SER A 154 11.23 -2.87 -7.78
C SER A 154 10.52 -4.17 -8.11
N THR A 155 9.19 -4.12 -8.05
CA THR A 155 8.30 -5.10 -8.70
C THR A 155 8.31 -4.93 -10.23
N VAL A 156 9.05 -3.96 -10.74
CA VAL A 156 9.13 -3.63 -12.16
C VAL A 156 10.13 -4.55 -12.84
N ILE A 157 9.65 -5.26 -13.85
CA ILE A 157 10.44 -6.16 -14.67
C ILE A 157 10.97 -5.38 -15.85
N ASN A 158 12.28 -5.43 -16.07
CA ASN A 158 12.86 -4.93 -17.30
C ASN A 158 12.56 -5.87 -18.47
N PRO A 159 11.77 -5.45 -19.48
CA PRO A 159 11.46 -6.27 -20.64
C PRO A 159 12.54 -6.17 -21.73
N PHE A 160 13.48 -5.21 -21.61
CA PHE A 160 14.52 -4.94 -22.61
C PHE A 160 15.86 -5.57 -22.23
N SER A 161 16.59 -6.05 -23.23
CA SER A 161 18.02 -6.36 -23.14
C SER A 161 18.74 -5.92 -24.41
N ASP A 162 20.08 -5.95 -24.40
CA ASP A 162 20.92 -5.73 -25.60
C ASP A 162 20.65 -4.41 -26.35
N ILE A 163 20.36 -3.34 -25.60
CA ILE A 163 20.06 -2.02 -26.15
C ILE A 163 21.32 -1.43 -26.78
N LYS A 164 21.27 -1.12 -28.07
CA LYS A 164 22.37 -0.56 -28.85
C LYS A 164 21.86 0.46 -29.87
N ALA A 165 22.44 1.66 -29.86
CA ALA A 165 22.29 2.63 -30.93
C ALA A 165 23.47 2.55 -31.90
N SER A 166 23.29 2.98 -33.16
CA SER A 166 24.38 3.10 -34.14
C SER A 166 25.42 4.17 -33.76
N THR A 167 25.06 5.11 -32.89
CA THR A 167 25.94 6.17 -32.40
C THR A 167 26.64 5.75 -31.12
N LYS A 168 27.61 6.57 -30.67
CA LYS A 168 28.32 6.35 -29.39
C LYS A 168 27.54 6.88 -28.17
N ASN A 169 26.33 7.41 -28.38
CA ASN A 169 25.53 7.98 -27.31
C ASN A 169 24.97 6.88 -26.40
N SER A 170 24.83 7.20 -25.11
CA SER A 170 24.40 6.24 -24.09
C SER A 170 22.88 6.09 -24.05
N TYR A 171 22.42 4.84 -24.00
CA TYR A 171 21.01 4.48 -23.80
C TYR A 171 20.93 3.62 -22.54
N SER A 172 19.89 3.84 -21.74
CA SER A 172 19.63 3.04 -20.55
C SER A 172 18.14 2.77 -20.42
N VAL A 173 17.74 2.04 -19.38
CA VAL A 173 16.32 1.92 -19.00
C VAL A 173 16.04 2.71 -17.74
N ASP A 174 14.82 3.24 -17.62
CA ASP A 174 14.28 3.78 -16.37
C ASP A 174 12.75 3.57 -16.38
N THR A 175 12.07 4.05 -15.35
CA THR A 175 10.62 3.98 -15.17
C THR A 175 9.94 5.26 -15.61
N LEU A 176 8.80 5.14 -16.29
CA LEU A 176 7.93 6.26 -16.63
C LEU A 176 7.27 6.80 -15.35
N LYS A 177 7.85 7.84 -14.78
CA LYS A 177 7.39 8.45 -13.53
C LYS A 177 7.69 9.95 -13.53
N VAL A 178 6.76 10.74 -13.01
CA VAL A 178 6.94 12.18 -12.82
C VAL A 178 8.23 12.46 -12.03
N GLY A 179 9.01 13.44 -12.50
CA GLY A 179 10.30 13.83 -11.93
C GLY A 179 11.50 13.01 -12.42
N LYS A 180 11.31 11.95 -13.21
CA LYS A 180 12.42 11.21 -13.84
C LYS A 180 12.87 11.86 -15.14
N ASN A 181 14.16 11.73 -15.47
CA ASN A 181 14.72 12.23 -16.72
C ASN A 181 14.11 11.53 -17.94
N ILE A 182 13.78 12.32 -18.95
CA ILE A 182 13.28 11.86 -20.25
C ILE A 182 14.41 11.27 -21.10
N TYR A 183 15.58 11.93 -21.10
CA TYR A 183 16.74 11.55 -21.93
C TYR A 183 17.97 11.22 -21.09
N SER A 184 18.95 10.55 -21.69
CA SER A 184 20.24 10.22 -21.07
C SER A 184 21.22 11.39 -20.99
N ASP A 185 21.03 12.40 -21.83
CA ASP A 185 21.96 13.51 -22.06
C ASP A 185 21.29 14.88 -21.92
N ARG A 186 20.09 14.94 -21.32
CA ARG A 186 19.36 16.18 -20.99
C ARG A 186 18.69 16.07 -19.63
N ASN A 187 18.46 17.22 -19.00
CA ASN A 187 17.83 17.34 -17.69
C ASN A 187 16.31 17.54 -17.75
N TYR A 188 15.68 17.30 -18.90
CA TYR A 188 14.22 17.37 -19.03
C TYR A 188 13.57 16.25 -18.23
N LEU A 189 12.57 16.59 -17.43
CA LEU A 189 11.87 15.65 -16.55
C LEU A 189 10.47 15.36 -17.07
N PHE A 190 9.93 14.18 -16.78
CA PHE A 190 8.50 13.95 -16.95
C PHE A 190 7.72 14.82 -15.97
N LYS A 191 6.84 15.69 -16.48
CA LYS A 191 5.90 16.49 -15.68
C LYS A 191 4.56 15.76 -15.53
N GLU A 192 4.08 15.18 -16.62
CA GLU A 192 2.84 14.41 -16.65
C GLU A 192 3.07 13.08 -17.37
N VAL A 193 2.66 11.98 -16.74
CA VAL A 193 2.70 10.62 -17.29
C VAL A 193 1.31 10.01 -17.16
N PRO A 194 0.73 9.44 -18.23
CA PRO A 194 -0.56 8.77 -18.15
C PRO A 194 -0.57 7.68 -17.07
N PRO A 195 -1.60 7.60 -16.22
CA PRO A 195 -1.66 6.62 -15.13
C PRO A 195 -1.47 5.16 -15.59
N ILE A 196 -1.95 4.82 -16.79
CA ILE A 196 -1.82 3.47 -17.36
C ILE A 196 -0.36 3.07 -17.66
N LEU A 197 0.50 4.05 -17.95
CA LEU A 197 1.92 3.86 -18.25
C LEU A 197 2.82 4.11 -17.03
N GLN A 198 2.25 4.55 -15.91
CA GLN A 198 3.03 4.89 -14.73
C GLN A 198 3.80 3.65 -14.23
N ASN A 199 5.10 3.85 -13.97
CA ASN A 199 6.08 2.83 -13.59
C ASN A 199 6.39 1.78 -14.67
N ASP A 200 5.96 1.96 -15.92
CA ASP A 200 6.45 1.12 -17.02
C ASP A 200 7.90 1.41 -17.33
N ILE A 201 8.62 0.38 -17.78
CA ILE A 201 10.01 0.56 -18.22
C ILE A 201 10.02 1.18 -19.61
N PHE A 202 10.87 2.19 -19.77
CA PHE A 202 11.18 2.78 -21.06
C PHE A 202 12.69 2.82 -21.30
N ILE A 203 13.06 2.82 -22.57
CA ILE A 203 14.41 3.10 -23.02
C ILE A 203 14.60 4.61 -22.98
N LYS A 204 15.47 5.05 -22.07
CA LYS A 204 15.93 6.43 -21.94
C LYS A 204 16.92 6.72 -23.06
N THR A 205 16.43 7.33 -24.13
CA THR A 205 17.20 7.61 -25.35
C THR A 205 18.07 8.85 -25.19
N ALA A 206 19.04 9.03 -26.09
CA ALA A 206 19.85 10.24 -26.15
C ALA A 206 19.17 11.28 -27.04
N CYS A 207 18.96 12.49 -26.53
CA CYS A 207 18.41 13.59 -27.30
C CYS A 207 19.39 14.08 -28.39
N ASN A 208 20.70 13.86 -28.23
CA ASN A 208 21.70 14.15 -29.27
C ASN A 208 21.50 13.34 -30.55
N ASP A 209 20.78 12.21 -30.50
CA ASP A 209 20.44 11.42 -31.69
C ASP A 209 19.18 11.91 -32.42
N ALA A 210 18.50 12.94 -31.88
CA ALA A 210 17.20 13.39 -32.39
C ALA A 210 17.25 13.85 -33.84
N GLU A 211 18.37 14.43 -34.29
CA GLU A 211 18.50 15.02 -35.63
C GLU A 211 18.86 13.99 -36.72
N ASN A 212 19.10 12.72 -36.36
CA ASN A 212 19.43 11.69 -37.34
C ASN A 212 18.25 11.44 -38.28
N SER A 213 18.48 11.62 -39.57
CA SER A 213 17.51 11.38 -40.64
C SER A 213 17.82 10.14 -41.49
N ASN A 214 19.08 9.68 -41.50
CA ASN A 214 19.56 8.53 -42.27
C ASN A 214 20.59 7.73 -41.46
N ASN A 215 20.83 6.48 -41.83
CA ASN A 215 21.91 5.62 -41.29
C ASN A 215 21.94 5.45 -39.74
N PHE A 216 20.83 5.72 -39.06
CA PHE A 216 20.65 5.49 -37.64
C PHE A 216 19.81 4.24 -37.40
N GLN A 217 20.20 3.43 -36.42
CA GLN A 217 19.43 2.30 -35.94
C GLN A 217 19.50 2.18 -34.43
N LEU A 218 18.34 2.01 -33.79
CA LEU A 218 18.23 1.54 -32.41
C LEU A 218 17.81 0.07 -32.43
N THR A 219 18.57 -0.79 -31.74
CA THR A 219 18.26 -2.21 -31.59
C THR A 219 18.18 -2.60 -30.13
N PHE A 220 17.31 -3.54 -29.80
CA PHE A 220 17.19 -4.16 -28.48
C PHE A 220 16.46 -5.50 -28.62
N ASN A 221 16.51 -6.31 -27.57
CA ASN A 221 15.77 -7.57 -27.47
C ASN A 221 14.62 -7.41 -26.46
N LEU A 222 13.46 -7.96 -26.80
CA LEU A 222 12.32 -8.09 -25.91
C LEU A 222 12.30 -9.49 -25.29
N ARG A 223 12.29 -9.57 -23.96
CA ARG A 223 12.22 -10.85 -23.22
C ARG A 223 10.87 -11.55 -23.39
N HIS A 224 9.80 -10.77 -23.54
CA HIS A 224 8.42 -11.24 -23.68
C HIS A 224 7.75 -10.56 -24.87
N PRO A 225 6.75 -11.18 -25.52
CA PRO A 225 5.88 -10.45 -26.44
C PRO A 225 5.34 -9.21 -25.74
N SER A 226 5.44 -8.05 -26.38
CA SER A 226 5.18 -6.77 -25.72
C SER A 226 4.42 -5.83 -26.65
N THR A 227 3.58 -4.98 -26.06
CA THR A 227 3.13 -3.76 -26.75
C THR A 227 4.18 -2.70 -26.47
N LEU A 228 4.80 -2.18 -27.53
CA LEU A 228 5.69 -1.04 -27.44
C LEU A 228 4.90 0.24 -27.61
N TYR A 229 5.30 1.26 -26.86
CA TYR A 229 4.79 2.62 -26.96
C TYR A 229 5.91 3.51 -27.51
N LEU A 230 5.73 3.98 -28.75
CA LEU A 230 6.55 5.02 -29.35
C LEU A 230 6.04 6.37 -28.83
N ILE A 231 6.86 7.02 -28.02
CA ILE A 231 6.56 8.32 -27.42
C ILE A 231 7.32 9.36 -28.22
N ASP A 232 6.59 10.13 -29.02
CA ASP A 232 7.14 10.99 -30.06
C ASP A 232 6.82 12.47 -29.77
N ASP A 233 7.81 13.34 -29.94
CA ASP A 233 7.65 14.77 -29.70
C ASP A 233 6.66 15.40 -30.70
N SER A 234 5.56 15.95 -30.17
CA SER A 234 4.42 16.45 -30.94
C SER A 234 4.72 17.67 -31.83
N ARG A 235 5.93 18.25 -31.74
CA ARG A 235 6.38 19.31 -32.65
C ARG A 235 6.74 18.78 -34.04
N GLY A 236 6.93 17.47 -34.19
CA GLY A 236 7.09 16.83 -35.49
C GLY A 236 5.81 16.94 -36.32
N GLU A 237 5.93 17.26 -37.61
CA GLU A 237 4.76 17.38 -38.50
C GLU A 237 4.11 16.02 -38.83
N LYS A 238 4.86 14.93 -38.67
CA LYS A 238 4.41 13.54 -38.78
C LYS A 238 5.37 12.60 -38.04
N LEU A 239 4.97 11.34 -37.87
CA LEU A 239 5.89 10.26 -37.50
C LEU A 239 6.97 10.06 -38.57
N PRO A 240 8.16 9.54 -38.19
CA PRO A 240 9.17 9.12 -39.17
C PRO A 240 8.61 8.12 -40.18
N ASP A 241 9.14 8.11 -41.40
CA ASP A 241 8.60 7.28 -42.49
C ASP A 241 8.58 5.77 -42.17
N TRP A 242 9.49 5.28 -41.34
CA TRP A 242 9.48 3.88 -40.89
C TRP A 242 8.35 3.55 -39.89
N ALA A 243 7.76 4.58 -39.25
CA ALA A 243 6.76 4.46 -38.21
C ALA A 243 5.36 4.90 -38.66
N ILE A 244 5.27 5.81 -39.62
CA ILE A 244 3.98 6.28 -40.15
C ILE A 244 3.19 5.09 -40.73
N ASN A 245 1.87 5.05 -40.45
CA ASN A 245 0.96 3.96 -40.82
C ASN A 245 1.33 2.56 -40.27
N GLN A 246 2.40 2.44 -39.49
CA GLN A 246 2.87 1.19 -38.90
C GLN A 246 2.58 1.11 -37.40
N TRP A 247 2.36 2.26 -36.76
CA TRP A 247 2.04 2.41 -35.35
C TRP A 247 0.68 3.06 -35.21
N LYS A 248 -0.12 2.57 -34.26
CA LYS A 248 -1.47 3.06 -34.01
C LYS A 248 -1.41 4.23 -33.04
N GLU A 249 -2.02 5.36 -33.38
CA GLU A 249 -2.16 6.50 -32.47
C GLU A 249 -3.06 6.17 -31.27
N THR A 250 -2.76 6.79 -30.13
CA THR A 250 -3.53 6.68 -28.89
C THR A 250 -3.89 8.07 -28.38
N ASP A 251 -4.88 8.14 -27.46
CA ASP A 251 -5.26 9.41 -26.81
C ASP A 251 -4.30 9.80 -25.65
N LEU A 252 -3.18 9.07 -25.49
CA LEU A 252 -2.25 9.26 -24.39
C LEU A 252 -1.18 10.30 -24.76
N ILE A 253 -0.89 11.19 -23.81
CA ILE A 253 0.11 12.26 -23.96
C ILE A 253 1.01 12.28 -22.73
N ILE A 254 2.31 12.47 -22.96
CA ILE A 254 3.30 12.81 -21.92
C ILE A 254 3.65 14.29 -22.04
N VAL A 255 3.87 14.95 -20.91
CA VAL A 255 4.32 16.35 -20.86
C VAL A 255 5.65 16.44 -20.14
N SER A 256 6.61 17.17 -20.71
CA SER A 256 7.91 17.44 -20.08
C SER A 256 7.88 18.63 -19.10
N SER A 257 8.96 18.80 -18.33
CA SER A 257 9.18 19.99 -17.49
C SER A 257 9.11 21.30 -18.26
N GLU A 258 9.52 21.28 -19.53
CA GLU A 258 9.50 22.43 -20.44
C GLU A 258 8.14 22.65 -21.12
N GLY A 259 7.12 21.87 -20.77
CA GLY A 259 5.79 21.95 -21.39
C GLY A 259 5.71 21.33 -22.78
N ILE A 260 6.74 20.60 -23.23
CA ILE A 260 6.72 19.88 -24.51
C ILE A 260 5.80 18.68 -24.37
N LYS A 261 4.83 18.56 -25.27
CA LYS A 261 3.92 17.42 -25.37
C LYS A 261 4.53 16.33 -26.26
N MET A 262 4.36 15.07 -25.87
CA MET A 262 4.77 13.91 -26.65
C MET A 262 3.57 12.99 -26.84
N ASN A 263 3.22 12.74 -28.10
CA ASN A 263 2.12 11.86 -28.48
C ASN A 263 2.58 10.41 -28.39
N ILE A 264 1.68 9.51 -28.00
CA ILE A 264 2.01 8.09 -27.81
C ILE A 264 1.33 7.25 -28.88
N TYR A 265 2.11 6.38 -29.50
CA TYR A 265 1.66 5.43 -30.50
C TYR A 265 2.00 4.02 -30.04
N GLU A 266 1.18 3.03 -30.37
CA GLU A 266 1.37 1.66 -29.94
C GLU A 266 1.55 0.67 -31.09
N LYS A 267 2.37 -0.36 -30.86
CA LYS A 267 2.52 -1.51 -31.77
C LYS A 267 2.90 -2.76 -30.99
N LYS A 268 2.32 -3.89 -31.38
CA LYS A 268 2.63 -5.20 -30.78
C LYS A 268 3.86 -5.83 -31.45
N PHE A 269 4.75 -6.35 -30.63
CA PHE A 269 5.96 -7.07 -31.06
C PHE A 269 6.01 -8.45 -30.40
N PRO A 270 6.50 -9.49 -31.12
CA PRO A 270 6.88 -10.73 -30.49
C PRO A 270 8.10 -10.53 -29.58
N ALA A 271 8.42 -11.54 -28.75
CA ALA A 271 9.71 -11.58 -28.08
C ALA A 271 10.85 -11.68 -29.12
N GLY A 272 12.05 -11.21 -28.75
CA GLY A 272 13.23 -11.22 -29.60
C GLY A 272 13.64 -9.83 -30.09
N LYS A 273 14.41 -9.79 -31.17
CA LYS A 273 15.11 -8.59 -31.63
C LYS A 273 14.18 -7.59 -32.30
N VAL A 274 14.24 -6.34 -31.86
CA VAL A 274 13.56 -5.18 -32.44
C VAL A 274 14.59 -4.22 -33.04
N LYS A 275 14.23 -3.59 -34.15
CA LYS A 275 15.02 -2.56 -34.83
C LYS A 275 14.13 -1.36 -35.15
N LEU A 276 14.57 -0.17 -34.78
CA LEU A 276 13.90 1.10 -35.04
C LEU A 276 14.82 2.05 -35.81
N GLY A 277 14.22 2.90 -36.64
CA GLY A 277 14.92 3.79 -37.56
C GLY A 277 15.20 5.20 -37.01
N PRO A 278 15.68 6.12 -37.86
CA PRO A 278 16.02 7.49 -37.47
C PRO A 278 14.80 8.30 -37.04
N ASN A 279 14.97 9.19 -36.05
CA ASN A 279 13.90 10.06 -35.54
C ASN A 279 13.43 11.11 -36.56
N ARG A 280 14.28 11.47 -37.54
CA ARG A 280 13.97 12.48 -38.56
C ARG A 280 13.85 11.94 -39.98
N GLN A 281 13.69 10.63 -40.16
CA GLN A 281 13.50 10.07 -41.50
C GLN A 281 12.19 10.61 -42.11
N GLY A 282 12.30 11.45 -43.14
CA GLY A 282 11.16 12.10 -43.79
C GLY A 282 10.53 13.24 -42.99
N VAL A 283 11.14 13.69 -41.88
CA VAL A 283 10.61 14.74 -40.98
C VAL A 283 11.53 15.96 -40.99
N SER A 284 10.96 17.11 -41.36
CA SER A 284 11.62 18.41 -41.52
C SER A 284 11.62 19.25 -40.24
N ALA A 285 10.64 19.07 -39.35
CA ALA A 285 10.62 19.79 -38.08
C ALA A 285 11.74 19.29 -37.14
N ARG A 286 12.29 20.22 -36.36
CA ARG A 286 13.17 19.90 -35.23
C ARG A 286 12.32 19.42 -34.07
N LYS A 287 12.72 18.32 -33.45
CA LYS A 287 12.01 17.71 -32.33
C LYS A 287 12.96 16.90 -31.47
N GLY A 288 12.58 16.58 -30.24
CA GLY A 288 13.34 15.67 -29.38
C GLY A 288 13.40 14.26 -29.95
N ASN A 289 14.33 13.44 -29.45
CA ASN A 289 14.39 12.04 -29.87
C ASN A 289 13.15 11.29 -29.34
N TYR A 290 12.70 10.25 -30.05
CA TYR A 290 11.61 9.44 -29.55
C TYR A 290 12.05 8.62 -28.32
N LEU A 291 11.08 8.16 -27.52
CA LEU A 291 11.28 7.17 -26.47
C LEU A 291 10.51 5.90 -26.78
N ILE A 292 10.91 4.79 -26.15
CA ILE A 292 10.22 3.50 -26.30
C ILE A 292 9.91 2.94 -24.92
N ALA A 293 8.64 2.88 -24.56
CA ALA A 293 8.18 2.13 -23.38
C ALA A 293 7.63 0.77 -23.78
N ALA A 294 7.60 -0.19 -22.86
CA ALA A 294 7.11 -1.53 -23.11
C ALA A 294 6.12 -2.00 -22.04
N LYS A 295 4.99 -2.50 -22.53
CA LYS A 295 4.03 -3.29 -21.76
C LYS A 295 4.16 -4.77 -22.15
N PRO A 296 4.87 -5.59 -21.34
CA PRO A 296 4.98 -7.01 -21.61
C PRO A 296 3.63 -7.71 -21.48
N LYS A 297 3.38 -8.66 -22.38
CA LYS A 297 2.23 -9.57 -22.33
C LYS A 297 2.67 -10.86 -21.64
N LEU A 298 2.45 -10.91 -20.32
CA LEU A 298 2.83 -12.07 -19.50
C LEU A 298 1.69 -13.09 -19.37
N LEU A 299 0.44 -12.61 -19.36
CA LEU A 299 -0.76 -13.45 -19.24
C LEU A 299 -1.32 -13.82 -20.62
N ASN A 300 -1.69 -15.09 -20.76
CA ASN A 300 -2.36 -15.67 -21.91
C ASN A 300 -3.64 -16.37 -21.43
N LYS A 301 -4.73 -15.59 -21.41
CA LYS A 301 -6.05 -16.03 -20.99
C LYS A 301 -6.51 -17.25 -21.81
N LYS A 302 -6.99 -18.28 -21.12
CA LYS A 302 -7.74 -19.40 -21.69
C LYS A 302 -9.21 -19.30 -21.29
N ILE A 303 -10.08 -19.95 -22.05
CA ILE A 303 -11.54 -19.98 -21.79
C ILE A 303 -11.83 -20.87 -20.57
N GLU A 304 -11.06 -21.94 -20.38
CA GLU A 304 -11.23 -22.88 -19.27
C GLU A 304 -10.53 -22.41 -18.00
N LYS A 305 -11.18 -22.67 -16.85
CA LYS A 305 -10.61 -22.38 -15.53
C LYS A 305 -9.42 -23.29 -15.26
N THR A 306 -8.36 -22.71 -14.72
CA THR A 306 -7.22 -23.46 -14.23
C THR A 306 -7.59 -24.24 -12.98
N THR A 307 -7.22 -25.52 -12.98
CA THR A 307 -7.39 -26.43 -11.83
C THR A 307 -6.03 -26.83 -11.27
N ILE A 308 -6.00 -27.28 -10.01
CA ILE A 308 -4.77 -27.79 -9.38
C ILE A 308 -4.15 -28.91 -10.21
N VAL A 309 -4.94 -29.89 -10.64
CA VAL A 309 -4.47 -31.02 -11.47
C VAL A 309 -3.82 -30.53 -12.75
N SER A 310 -4.43 -29.55 -13.43
CA SER A 310 -3.87 -28.99 -14.66
C SER A 310 -2.55 -28.26 -14.41
N ALA A 311 -2.44 -27.47 -13.34
CA ALA A 311 -1.20 -26.74 -13.03
C ALA A 311 -0.05 -27.69 -12.67
N ILE A 312 -0.33 -28.70 -11.83
CA ILE A 312 0.67 -29.72 -11.45
C ILE A 312 1.18 -30.49 -12.67
N LYS A 313 0.33 -30.77 -13.66
CA LYS A 313 0.75 -31.40 -14.92
C LYS A 313 1.83 -30.61 -15.68
N TYR A 314 1.79 -29.27 -15.61
CA TYR A 314 2.77 -28.40 -16.28
C TYR A 314 4.01 -28.10 -15.43
N LEU A 315 4.01 -28.45 -14.13
CA LEU A 315 5.10 -28.13 -13.21
C LEU A 315 6.48 -28.67 -13.63
N PRO A 316 6.63 -29.88 -14.19
CA PRO A 316 7.94 -30.38 -14.62
C PRO A 316 8.60 -29.54 -15.74
N ALA A 317 7.80 -28.81 -16.53
CA ALA A 317 8.28 -27.93 -17.59
C ALA A 317 8.22 -26.44 -17.19
N ALA A 318 8.00 -26.16 -15.91
CA ALA A 318 7.85 -24.80 -15.43
C ALA A 318 9.21 -24.13 -15.21
N GLU A 319 9.35 -22.89 -15.70
CA GLU A 319 10.52 -22.04 -15.50
C GLU A 319 10.26 -21.03 -14.37
N ALA A 320 11.05 -21.13 -13.29
CA ALA A 320 10.94 -20.23 -12.14
C ALA A 320 11.15 -18.76 -12.51
N LYS A 321 12.00 -18.45 -13.51
CA LYS A 321 12.19 -17.06 -13.96
C LYS A 321 10.92 -16.44 -14.56
N LYS A 322 10.13 -17.22 -15.31
CA LYS A 322 8.82 -16.79 -15.80
C LYS A 322 7.82 -16.64 -14.64
N GLY A 323 7.96 -17.49 -13.62
CA GLY A 323 7.20 -17.39 -12.37
C GLY A 323 7.46 -16.10 -11.60
N GLU A 324 8.74 -15.73 -11.44
CA GLU A 324 9.15 -14.45 -10.85
C GLU A 324 8.53 -13.29 -11.64
N ASP A 325 8.60 -13.35 -12.97
CA ASP A 325 8.04 -12.29 -13.82
C ASP A 325 6.51 -12.19 -13.65
N LEU A 326 5.78 -13.32 -13.61
CA LEU A 326 4.33 -13.31 -13.33
C LEU A 326 4.01 -12.80 -11.92
N PHE A 327 4.82 -13.17 -10.92
CA PHE A 327 4.63 -12.79 -9.53
C PHE A 327 4.86 -11.29 -9.29
N MET A 328 5.92 -10.74 -9.88
CA MET A 328 6.36 -9.37 -9.64
C MET A 328 5.58 -8.35 -10.49
N SER A 329 5.23 -8.68 -11.74
CA SER A 329 4.68 -7.70 -12.66
C SER A 329 3.24 -7.28 -12.37
N LYS A 330 2.94 -5.99 -12.53
CA LYS A 330 1.57 -5.48 -12.66
C LYS A 330 0.82 -6.01 -13.90
N TYR A 331 1.55 -6.56 -14.89
CA TYR A 331 0.98 -7.20 -16.08
C TYR A 331 0.90 -8.73 -15.97
N GLY A 332 1.36 -9.28 -14.85
CA GLY A 332 1.26 -10.69 -14.49
C GLY A 332 0.16 -10.91 -13.45
N ALA A 333 0.42 -11.80 -12.50
CA ALA A 333 -0.44 -12.03 -11.35
C ALA A 333 -0.38 -10.91 -10.30
N ASN A 334 0.65 -10.06 -10.36
CA ASN A 334 0.84 -8.92 -9.46
C ASN A 334 0.81 -9.31 -7.97
N CYS A 335 1.28 -10.51 -7.63
CA CYS A 335 1.33 -11.02 -6.26
C CYS A 335 2.19 -10.13 -5.36
N ALA A 336 3.26 -9.54 -5.91
CA ALA A 336 4.17 -8.66 -5.19
C ALA A 336 3.53 -7.33 -4.73
N SER A 337 2.33 -6.99 -5.23
CA SER A 337 1.56 -5.84 -4.72
C SER A 337 1.10 -6.02 -3.27
N CYS A 338 1.05 -7.28 -2.78
CA CYS A 338 0.67 -7.60 -1.41
C CYS A 338 1.71 -8.45 -0.68
N HIS A 339 2.39 -9.36 -1.38
CA HIS A 339 3.36 -10.28 -0.80
C HIS A 339 4.80 -9.83 -1.01
N GLN A 340 5.65 -10.19 -0.05
CA GLN A 340 7.08 -9.96 -0.11
C GLN A 340 7.81 -11.27 -0.38
N VAL A 341 8.89 -11.20 -1.16
CA VAL A 341 9.86 -12.28 -1.36
C VAL A 341 11.26 -11.68 -1.33
N SER A 342 12.09 -12.12 -0.39
CA SER A 342 13.49 -11.73 -0.22
C SER A 342 13.68 -10.20 -0.25
N GLY A 343 12.83 -9.46 0.47
CA GLY A 343 12.88 -8.00 0.50
C GLY A 343 12.05 -7.29 -0.58
N LYS A 344 11.75 -7.96 -1.70
CA LYS A 344 11.02 -7.39 -2.86
C LYS A 344 9.51 -7.53 -2.71
N GLY A 345 8.75 -6.51 -3.12
CA GLY A 345 7.29 -6.46 -2.97
C GLY A 345 6.84 -5.78 -1.68
N ASN A 346 5.55 -5.91 -1.35
CA ASN A 346 4.95 -5.30 -0.16
C ASN A 346 4.74 -6.32 0.97
N ASN A 347 4.70 -5.87 2.22
CA ASN A 347 4.46 -6.71 3.39
C ASN A 347 3.01 -6.63 3.90
N HIS A 348 2.05 -6.46 2.98
CA HIS A 348 0.63 -6.36 3.32
C HIS A 348 -0.02 -7.73 3.54
N ALA A 349 0.64 -8.79 3.07
CA ALA A 349 0.25 -10.20 3.16
C ALA A 349 1.45 -11.04 3.67
N PRO A 350 1.27 -12.33 3.98
CA PRO A 350 2.35 -13.17 4.52
C PRO A 350 3.62 -13.13 3.67
N ASP A 351 4.78 -13.03 4.33
CA ASP A 351 6.09 -13.15 3.67
C ASP A 351 6.25 -14.54 3.05
N LEU A 352 6.62 -14.58 1.77
CA LEU A 352 6.78 -15.79 0.97
C LEU A 352 8.25 -16.16 0.75
N SER A 353 9.20 -15.46 1.38
CA SER A 353 10.65 -15.70 1.23
C SER A 353 11.11 -17.12 1.60
N ASP A 354 10.35 -17.83 2.44
CA ASP A 354 10.64 -19.19 2.90
C ASP A 354 9.52 -20.19 2.57
N ILE A 355 8.61 -19.81 1.65
CA ILE A 355 7.43 -20.62 1.36
C ILE A 355 7.79 -22.02 0.81
N GLY A 356 8.91 -22.14 0.08
CA GLY A 356 9.36 -23.40 -0.51
C GLY A 356 9.78 -24.47 0.49
N ASN A 357 10.08 -24.09 1.75
CA ASN A 357 10.40 -25.04 2.83
C ASN A 357 9.15 -25.50 3.61
N ARG A 358 8.04 -24.76 3.53
CA ARG A 358 6.84 -24.94 4.38
C ARG A 358 5.58 -25.32 3.59
N SER A 359 5.67 -25.52 2.28
CA SER A 359 4.52 -25.83 1.44
C SER A 359 4.91 -26.70 0.26
N ASP A 360 3.97 -27.54 -0.19
CA ASP A 360 4.12 -28.35 -1.38
C ASP A 360 3.36 -27.73 -2.58
N PRO A 361 3.62 -28.21 -3.82
CA PRO A 361 3.02 -27.63 -5.01
C PRO A 361 1.48 -27.60 -5.02
N ARG A 362 0.81 -28.61 -4.44
CA ARG A 362 -0.66 -28.69 -4.42
C ARG A 362 -1.23 -27.70 -3.42
N ILE A 363 -0.60 -27.55 -2.25
CA ILE A 363 -0.99 -26.54 -1.26
C ILE A 363 -0.83 -25.13 -1.85
N LEU A 364 0.26 -24.85 -2.56
CA LEU A 364 0.45 -23.57 -3.23
C LEU A 364 -0.61 -23.30 -4.29
N ALA A 365 -0.95 -24.30 -5.11
CA ALA A 365 -1.99 -24.18 -6.11
C ALA A 365 -3.37 -23.92 -5.47
N GLU A 366 -3.71 -24.64 -4.40
CA GLU A 366 -4.95 -24.45 -3.64
C GLU A 366 -5.02 -23.04 -3.04
N ALA A 367 -3.95 -22.58 -2.39
CA ALA A 367 -3.89 -21.24 -1.80
C ALA A 367 -4.05 -20.12 -2.85
N ILE A 368 -3.52 -20.31 -4.06
CA ILE A 368 -3.65 -19.32 -5.14
C ILE A 368 -5.05 -19.36 -5.78
N LEU A 369 -5.59 -20.54 -6.03
CA LEU A 369 -6.87 -20.70 -6.74
C LEU A 369 -8.08 -20.50 -5.82
N ASN A 370 -7.96 -20.90 -4.55
CA ASN A 370 -9.01 -20.88 -3.54
C ASN A 370 -8.53 -20.18 -2.25
N PRO A 371 -8.17 -18.88 -2.30
CA PRO A 371 -7.48 -18.19 -1.22
C PRO A 371 -8.27 -18.07 0.10
N SER A 372 -9.59 -18.25 0.07
CA SER A 372 -10.43 -18.21 1.28
C SER A 372 -10.59 -19.57 1.97
N GLN A 373 -10.06 -20.66 1.38
CA GLN A 373 -10.17 -22.00 1.97
C GLN A 373 -9.30 -22.15 3.21
N SER A 374 -8.16 -21.45 3.25
CA SER A 374 -7.29 -21.34 4.41
C SER A 374 -6.74 -19.92 4.51
N ILE A 375 -7.15 -19.19 5.54
CA ILE A 375 -6.75 -17.80 5.77
C ILE A 375 -5.71 -17.79 6.89
N THR A 376 -4.51 -17.28 6.59
CA THR A 376 -3.48 -17.10 7.62
C THR A 376 -3.97 -16.10 8.68
N GLU A 377 -3.79 -16.45 9.95
CA GLU A 377 -4.19 -15.60 11.07
C GLU A 377 -3.59 -14.19 10.93
N GLY A 378 -4.40 -13.16 11.21
CA GLY A 378 -4.01 -11.76 11.06
C GLY A 378 -4.13 -11.19 9.64
N PHE A 379 -4.40 -12.01 8.62
CA PHE A 379 -4.59 -11.57 7.23
C PHE A 379 -6.02 -11.78 6.69
N ALA A 380 -7.01 -11.92 7.58
CA ALA A 380 -8.42 -11.90 7.19
C ALA A 380 -8.82 -10.49 6.74
N ALA A 381 -9.65 -10.41 5.70
CA ALA A 381 -10.15 -9.13 5.21
C ALA A 381 -11.04 -8.44 6.26
N GLN A 382 -10.91 -7.13 6.37
CA GLN A 382 -11.76 -6.26 7.16
C GLN A 382 -12.61 -5.41 6.22
N MET A 383 -13.88 -5.24 6.57
CA MET A 383 -14.83 -4.36 5.88
C MET A 383 -15.18 -3.17 6.77
N PHE A 384 -15.13 -1.98 6.20
CA PHE A 384 -15.49 -0.72 6.85
C PHE A 384 -16.60 -0.04 6.05
N GLU A 385 -17.73 0.19 6.70
CA GLU A 385 -18.85 0.95 6.15
C GLU A 385 -18.72 2.41 6.61
N MET A 386 -18.77 3.34 5.66
CA MET A 386 -18.51 4.76 5.88
C MET A 386 -19.81 5.57 5.96
N LYS A 387 -19.78 6.69 6.69
CA LYS A 387 -20.90 7.66 6.80
C LYS A 387 -21.39 8.20 5.46
N ASN A 388 -20.51 8.28 4.48
CA ASN A 388 -20.82 8.73 3.12
C ASN A 388 -21.35 7.59 2.21
N GLY A 389 -21.65 6.41 2.77
CA GLY A 389 -22.16 5.24 2.04
C GLY A 389 -21.09 4.40 1.34
N ARG A 390 -19.80 4.80 1.37
CA ARG A 390 -18.72 3.98 0.78
C ARG A 390 -18.41 2.77 1.65
N ILE A 391 -17.99 1.69 0.99
CA ILE A 391 -17.48 0.48 1.67
C ILE A 391 -16.03 0.29 1.26
N HIS A 392 -15.17 0.07 2.25
CA HIS A 392 -13.77 -0.26 2.05
C HIS A 392 -13.47 -1.66 2.57
N THR A 393 -12.79 -2.47 1.77
CA THR A 393 -12.41 -3.85 2.12
C THR A 393 -10.93 -4.08 1.87
N GLY A 394 -10.23 -4.70 2.82
CA GLY A 394 -8.80 -4.96 2.70
C GLY A 394 -8.17 -5.50 3.98
N ILE A 395 -6.84 -5.51 4.04
CA ILE A 395 -6.07 -5.93 5.21
C ILE A 395 -5.78 -4.73 6.11
N LEU A 396 -6.12 -4.85 7.39
CA LEU A 396 -5.79 -3.85 8.39
C LEU A 396 -4.28 -3.84 8.65
N LEU A 397 -3.61 -2.77 8.22
CA LEU A 397 -2.16 -2.60 8.42
C LEU A 397 -1.87 -1.89 9.73
N GLN A 398 -2.64 -0.86 10.03
CA GLN A 398 -2.42 0.02 11.18
C GLN A 398 -3.76 0.54 11.70
N GLU A 399 -3.88 0.65 13.02
CA GLU A 399 -5.02 1.28 13.69
C GLU A 399 -4.48 2.19 14.79
N THR A 400 -4.94 3.44 14.79
CA THR A 400 -4.71 4.42 15.87
C THR A 400 -6.06 4.88 16.42
N GLY A 401 -6.09 5.76 17.42
CA GLY A 401 -7.35 6.36 17.90
C GLY A 401 -8.00 7.33 16.90
N LYS A 402 -7.29 7.77 15.85
CA LYS A 402 -7.82 8.68 14.81
C LYS A 402 -8.07 8.02 13.47
N GLU A 403 -7.18 7.13 13.04
CA GLU A 403 -7.22 6.56 11.69
C GLU A 403 -7.02 5.05 11.66
N VAL A 404 -7.53 4.46 10.59
CA VAL A 404 -7.30 3.07 10.18
C VAL A 404 -6.60 3.09 8.82
N LYS A 405 -5.48 2.38 8.68
CA LYS A 405 -4.83 2.14 7.38
C LYS A 405 -5.15 0.75 6.88
N LEU A 406 -5.65 0.71 5.64
CA LEU A 406 -6.09 -0.50 4.98
C LEU A 406 -5.29 -0.71 3.70
N ALA A 407 -4.68 -1.88 3.52
CA ALA A 407 -4.21 -2.34 2.22
C ALA A 407 -5.40 -2.91 1.45
N VAL A 408 -5.78 -2.26 0.36
CA VAL A 408 -6.85 -2.73 -0.52
C VAL A 408 -6.29 -3.59 -1.66
N THR A 409 -7.19 -4.29 -2.37
CA THR A 409 -6.83 -5.06 -3.56
C THR A 409 -6.01 -4.22 -4.55
N GLY A 410 -4.95 -4.80 -5.10
CA GLY A 410 -4.00 -4.10 -5.97
C GLY A 410 -2.84 -3.42 -5.23
N GLY A 411 -2.81 -3.48 -3.90
CA GLY A 411 -1.68 -3.05 -3.07
C GLY A 411 -1.71 -1.59 -2.63
N ALA A 412 -2.75 -0.84 -2.99
CA ALA A 412 -2.91 0.54 -2.54
C ALA A 412 -3.22 0.60 -1.04
N ILE A 413 -2.71 1.63 -0.36
CA ILE A 413 -3.01 1.91 1.04
C ILE A 413 -3.97 3.08 1.10
N ILE A 414 -5.06 2.92 1.84
CA ILE A 414 -5.98 4.01 2.15
C ILE A 414 -5.98 4.29 3.66
N SER A 415 -5.99 5.57 4.02
CA SER A 415 -6.24 6.03 5.39
C SER A 415 -7.71 6.41 5.54
N ILE A 416 -8.36 5.83 6.55
CA ILE A 416 -9.77 6.04 6.88
C ILE A 416 -9.85 6.70 8.25
N SER A 417 -10.44 7.89 8.33
CA SER A 417 -10.75 8.53 9.62
C SER A 417 -11.80 7.72 10.36
N ARG A 418 -11.54 7.40 11.64
CA ARG A 418 -12.43 6.59 12.47
C ARG A 418 -13.78 7.25 12.72
N GLU A 419 -13.80 8.57 12.78
CA GLU A 419 -15.04 9.34 12.96
C GLU A 419 -16.03 9.11 11.82
N ASN A 420 -15.55 8.70 10.65
CA ASN A 420 -16.33 8.45 9.45
C ASN A 420 -16.79 7.00 9.32
N ILE A 421 -16.41 6.12 10.23
CA ILE A 421 -16.81 4.70 10.22
C ILE A 421 -18.18 4.56 10.91
N ILE A 422 -19.13 3.93 10.24
CA ILE A 422 -20.41 3.48 10.82
C ILE A 422 -20.24 2.11 11.46
N ASN A 423 -19.64 1.17 10.71
CA ASN A 423 -19.58 -0.24 11.08
C ASN A 423 -18.26 -0.86 10.60
N ARG A 424 -17.81 -1.88 11.34
CA ARG A 424 -16.62 -2.68 11.04
C ARG A 424 -16.99 -4.16 11.16
N LYS A 425 -16.56 -4.95 10.17
CA LYS A 425 -16.76 -6.40 10.17
C LYS A 425 -15.53 -7.13 9.67
N GLY A 426 -15.11 -8.17 10.40
CA GLY A 426 -14.17 -9.17 9.85
C GLY A 426 -14.90 -10.08 8.88
N LEU A 427 -14.34 -10.30 7.70
CA LEU A 427 -14.94 -11.15 6.68
C LEU A 427 -14.33 -12.56 6.72
N PRO A 428 -15.13 -13.62 6.46
CA PRO A 428 -14.64 -14.99 6.35
C PRO A 428 -14.01 -15.26 4.95
N ILE A 429 -13.48 -14.23 4.30
CA ILE A 429 -12.83 -14.32 2.99
C ILE A 429 -11.44 -13.71 3.07
N SER A 430 -10.55 -14.23 2.22
CA SER A 430 -9.22 -13.66 2.04
C SER A 430 -9.28 -12.33 1.31
N ALA A 431 -8.34 -11.43 1.60
CA ALA A 431 -8.13 -10.23 0.79
C ALA A 431 -7.43 -10.53 -0.54
N MET A 432 -6.85 -11.73 -0.68
CA MET A 432 -6.30 -12.21 -1.95
C MET A 432 -7.45 -12.46 -2.95
N PRO A 433 -7.39 -11.91 -4.18
CA PRO A 433 -8.47 -12.05 -5.15
C PRO A 433 -8.78 -13.50 -5.53
N ALA A 434 -10.05 -13.89 -5.56
CA ALA A 434 -10.47 -15.23 -6.00
C ALA A 434 -10.56 -15.39 -7.54
N ILE A 435 -9.84 -14.55 -8.30
CA ILE A 435 -9.92 -14.51 -9.78
C ILE A 435 -8.83 -15.33 -10.48
N PHE A 436 -7.84 -15.83 -9.73
CA PHE A 436 -6.63 -16.43 -10.33
C PHE A 436 -6.92 -17.69 -11.16
N SER A 437 -8.00 -18.43 -10.84
CA SER A 437 -8.44 -19.58 -11.63
C SER A 437 -8.93 -19.21 -13.04
N GLU A 438 -9.44 -17.98 -13.22
CA GLU A 438 -9.92 -17.46 -14.51
C GLU A 438 -8.86 -16.63 -15.23
N MET A 439 -7.90 -16.08 -14.47
CA MET A 439 -6.88 -15.19 -14.98
C MET A 439 -5.62 -15.92 -15.46
N LEU A 440 -5.13 -16.88 -14.67
CA LEU A 440 -3.93 -17.66 -14.98
C LEU A 440 -4.32 -18.89 -15.78
N ASN A 441 -3.52 -19.23 -16.80
CA ASN A 441 -3.59 -20.55 -17.40
C ASN A 441 -2.75 -21.57 -16.58
N PRO A 442 -2.90 -22.89 -16.83
CA PRO A 442 -2.23 -23.90 -16.03
C PRO A 442 -0.69 -23.81 -16.03
N GLN A 443 -0.09 -23.41 -17.15
CA GLN A 443 1.36 -23.27 -17.27
C GLN A 443 1.87 -22.03 -16.53
N GLU A 444 1.12 -20.93 -16.55
CA GLU A 444 1.43 -19.71 -15.80
C GLU A 444 1.38 -19.95 -14.29
N LEU A 445 0.35 -20.65 -13.80
CA LEU A 445 0.30 -21.05 -12.40
C LEU A 445 1.46 -21.98 -12.04
N ALA A 446 1.80 -22.93 -12.92
CA ALA A 446 2.95 -23.80 -12.72
C ALA A 446 4.27 -23.02 -12.63
N HIS A 447 4.46 -22.00 -13.46
CA HIS A 447 5.62 -21.10 -13.40
C HIS A 447 5.70 -20.38 -12.03
N ILE A 448 4.59 -19.81 -11.55
CA ILE A 448 4.54 -19.15 -10.23
C ILE A 448 4.86 -20.16 -9.12
N ILE A 449 4.29 -21.37 -9.15
CA ILE A 449 4.57 -22.42 -8.16
C ILE A 449 6.06 -22.80 -8.18
N ALA A 450 6.66 -22.99 -9.35
CA ALA A 450 8.09 -23.28 -9.47
C ALA A 450 8.95 -22.18 -8.83
N TYR A 451 8.62 -20.90 -9.08
CA TYR A 451 9.28 -19.77 -8.43
C TYR A 451 9.15 -19.80 -6.91
N LEU A 452 7.95 -20.06 -6.38
CA LEU A 452 7.70 -20.12 -4.93
C LEU A 452 8.43 -21.30 -4.26
N LEU A 453 8.55 -22.45 -4.92
CA LEU A 453 9.26 -23.62 -4.41
C LEU A 453 10.78 -23.42 -4.31
N GLU A 454 11.33 -22.48 -5.09
CA GLU A 454 12.72 -22.05 -4.99
C GLU A 454 12.96 -21.05 -3.85
N GLN A 455 11.91 -20.47 -3.26
CA GLN A 455 12.02 -19.57 -2.11
C GLN A 455 12.24 -20.38 -0.83
N ARG A 456 13.46 -20.88 -0.69
CA ARG A 456 13.97 -21.61 0.47
C ARG A 456 15.00 -20.70 1.10
N LYS A 457 14.56 -19.92 2.08
CA LYS A 457 15.45 -18.97 2.74
C LYS A 457 16.61 -19.77 3.35
N LYS A 458 17.83 -19.48 2.94
CA LYS A 458 19.05 -20.04 3.53
C LYS A 458 19.35 -19.38 4.86
#